data_AF-A0A954A620-F1
#
_entry.id   AF-A0A954A620-F1
#
_cell.length_a   1.000
_cell.length_b   1.000
_cell.length_c   1.000
_cell.angle_alpha   90.00
_cell.angle_beta   90.00
_cell.angle_gamma   90.00
#
_symmetry.space_group_name_H-M   'P 1'
#
loop_
_entity.id
_entity.type
_entity.pdbx_description
1 polymer ?
#
loop_
_entity_poly.entity_id
_entity_poly.type
_entity_poly.pdbx_seq_one_letter_code
_entity_poly.pdbx_strand_id
1 'polypeptide(L)'
;GTATSYTDLNPGSGTYAYSVIASDGVDDSPPAACIVTLSNVNPVTGLDCNQVDADVVLTWTNNGGTFSAQYDAIDVARNGTVLATISGTATTYTDLGAPAGNLTYTVTPSIGVEAALPAACTLLVFDTNVTDLVLRFEDTLTGDIDSSLAIHNALIANAQVSLLVDVVGLADLATQGLSLASFPRVWVELGTFPNNYTLSQAEGQTLADHVSAGGSVFLSGGDTHCFNPTTPIHMLTGVSDTCADGGFGIDQVDGIISPSCGLGEFINPVLYDGGEEGFIDRLSPLTTGEAVLTFTVGAATYNGGVFNATPNGHVISHSVEVGGIGEAHDQEDLISRYIECFPPVIVIGGQEFVRGDVNQDGAVNIADVVALLDQLFSGGAPSTCQSSLDGNDDGMVDVADAIRVLNFLFSGGAALDAPFPSCGEDATSDSLTCDSFTTCP
;
A
#
# COMPACT_ATOMS: atom_id res chain seq x y z
N GLY A 1 27.82 -54.80 21.66
CA GLY A 1 28.36 -55.15 20.32
C GLY A 1 29.37 -54.09 19.86
N THR A 2 30.06 -54.30 18.72
CA THR A 2 31.05 -53.33 18.18
C THR A 2 30.52 -52.44 17.06
N ALA A 3 29.28 -52.66 16.59
CA ALA A 3 28.68 -51.83 15.56
C ALA A 3 28.39 -50.41 16.10
N THR A 4 28.80 -49.39 15.35
CA THR A 4 28.62 -47.97 15.68
C THR A 4 27.64 -47.26 14.74
N SER A 5 27.12 -47.95 13.73
CA SER A 5 26.17 -47.41 12.75
C SER A 5 25.26 -48.50 12.19
N TYR A 6 24.11 -48.07 11.69
CA TYR A 6 23.13 -48.88 10.96
C TYR A 6 22.59 -48.03 9.80
N THR A 7 22.33 -48.66 8.67
CA THR A 7 21.71 -48.01 7.50
C THR A 7 20.40 -48.73 7.20
N ASP A 8 19.30 -47.99 7.31
CA ASP A 8 18.01 -48.43 6.80
C ASP A 8 17.96 -48.17 5.29
N LEU A 9 17.83 -49.23 4.49
CA LEU A 9 17.86 -49.14 3.04
C LEU A 9 16.42 -49.13 2.50
N ASN A 10 16.08 -48.04 1.81
CA ASN A 10 14.75 -47.79 1.24
C ASN A 10 13.60 -47.79 2.28
N PRO A 11 13.69 -46.98 3.35
CA PRO A 11 12.62 -46.91 4.35
C PRO A 11 11.26 -46.53 3.73
N GLY A 12 11.25 -45.72 2.65
CA GLY A 12 10.04 -45.14 2.08
C GLY A 12 9.67 -43.82 2.77
N SER A 13 8.58 -43.16 2.32
CA SER A 13 8.07 -41.97 3.03
C SER A 13 7.48 -42.37 4.38
N GLY A 14 7.48 -41.42 5.33
CA GLY A 14 6.88 -41.59 6.64
C GLY A 14 7.78 -41.12 7.79
N THR A 15 7.26 -41.25 9.00
CA THR A 15 7.97 -40.93 10.24
C THR A 15 8.51 -42.21 10.86
N TYR A 16 9.83 -42.26 11.06
CA TYR A 16 10.55 -43.39 11.59
C TYR A 16 11.15 -43.01 12.94
N ALA A 17 10.81 -43.78 13.98
CA ALA A 17 11.47 -43.70 15.27
C ALA A 17 12.55 -44.79 15.34
N TYR A 18 13.81 -44.38 15.39
CA TYR A 18 14.94 -45.29 15.59
C TYR A 18 15.36 -45.24 17.05
N SER A 19 15.58 -46.41 17.66
CA SER A 19 16.13 -46.52 19.01
C SER A 19 17.30 -47.49 19.03
N VAL A 20 18.42 -47.07 19.59
CA VAL A 20 19.60 -47.91 19.81
C VAL A 20 19.67 -48.27 21.29
N ILE A 21 19.67 -49.57 21.57
CA ILE A 21 19.84 -50.14 22.91
C ILE A 21 21.13 -50.94 22.91
N ALA A 22 22.03 -50.65 23.84
CA ALA A 22 23.24 -51.43 24.04
C ALA A 22 22.97 -52.53 25.06
N SER A 23 23.35 -53.77 24.74
CA SER A 23 23.24 -54.93 25.64
C SER A 23 24.62 -55.54 25.86
N ASP A 24 24.89 -55.97 27.10
CA ASP A 24 26.08 -56.77 27.45
C ASP A 24 25.79 -58.28 27.58
N GLY A 25 24.54 -58.67 27.32
CA GLY A 25 24.04 -60.04 27.42
C GLY A 25 23.43 -60.41 28.78
N VAL A 26 23.49 -59.50 29.77
CA VAL A 26 22.83 -59.63 31.08
C VAL A 26 21.89 -58.46 31.34
N ASP A 27 22.30 -57.24 30.99
CA ASP A 27 21.52 -56.01 31.15
C ASP A 27 21.50 -55.19 29.85
N ASP A 28 20.44 -54.39 29.71
CA ASP A 28 20.22 -53.48 28.58
C ASP A 28 20.34 -52.01 29.05
N SER A 29 20.93 -51.17 28.20
CA SER A 29 20.98 -49.72 28.41
C SER A 29 19.58 -49.11 28.21
N PRO A 30 19.34 -47.90 28.74
CA PRO A 30 18.26 -47.06 28.24
C PRO A 30 18.39 -46.84 26.72
N PRO A 31 17.29 -46.74 25.98
CA PRO A 31 17.32 -46.48 24.55
C PRO A 31 17.82 -45.06 24.24
N ALA A 32 18.77 -44.94 23.31
CA ALA A 32 19.09 -43.69 22.64
C ALA A 32 18.25 -43.59 21.37
N ALA A 33 17.31 -42.65 21.31
CA ALA A 33 16.32 -42.57 20.23
C ALA A 33 16.39 -41.27 19.43
N CYS A 34 16.00 -41.35 18.15
CA CYS A 34 15.74 -40.20 17.29
C CYS A 34 14.51 -40.46 16.40
N ILE A 35 13.91 -39.38 15.91
CA ILE A 35 12.80 -39.43 14.95
C ILE A 35 13.27 -38.78 13.66
N VAL A 36 13.03 -39.45 12.53
CA VAL A 36 13.33 -38.95 11.18
C VAL A 36 12.05 -39.00 10.38
N THR A 37 11.69 -37.90 9.73
CA THR A 37 10.57 -37.85 8.79
C THR A 37 11.10 -37.72 7.38
N LEU A 38 10.72 -38.63 6.51
CA LEU A 38 11.09 -38.64 5.09
C LEU A 38 9.82 -38.33 4.28
N SER A 39 9.79 -37.19 3.58
CA SER A 39 8.75 -36.89 2.58
C SER A 39 9.32 -37.13 1.19
N ASN A 40 8.51 -37.72 0.32
CA ASN A 40 8.86 -37.92 -1.09
C ASN A 40 8.60 -36.66 -1.94
N VAL A 41 8.02 -35.61 -1.35
CA VAL A 41 7.66 -34.36 -2.05
C VAL A 41 8.55 -33.24 -1.54
N ASN A 42 9.31 -32.62 -2.44
CA ASN A 42 10.13 -31.48 -2.09
C ASN A 42 9.23 -30.22 -2.03
N PRO A 43 9.37 -29.36 -1.00
CA PRO A 43 8.71 -28.06 -0.98
C PRO A 43 9.04 -27.23 -2.22
N VAL A 44 8.17 -26.28 -2.56
CA VAL A 44 8.52 -25.22 -3.51
C VAL A 44 9.65 -24.35 -2.94
N THR A 45 10.42 -23.70 -3.80
CA THR A 45 11.49 -22.77 -3.40
C THR A 45 11.28 -21.41 -4.03
N GLY A 46 11.84 -20.37 -3.40
CA GLY A 46 11.69 -18.99 -3.89
C GLY A 46 10.23 -18.55 -3.90
N LEU A 47 9.45 -18.97 -2.90
CA LEU A 47 8.10 -18.46 -2.71
C LEU A 47 8.20 -16.97 -2.35
N ASP A 48 7.63 -16.15 -3.21
CA ASP A 48 7.51 -14.71 -3.06
C ASP A 48 6.04 -14.32 -3.13
N CYS A 49 5.65 -13.29 -2.39
CA CYS A 49 4.29 -12.79 -2.32
C CYS A 49 4.33 -11.26 -2.35
N ASN A 50 3.71 -10.68 -3.37
CA ASN A 50 3.69 -9.24 -3.56
C ASN A 50 2.26 -8.78 -3.78
N GLN A 51 1.88 -7.68 -3.14
CA GLN A 51 0.64 -7.00 -3.46
C GLN A 51 0.74 -6.37 -4.85
N VAL A 52 -0.29 -6.55 -5.66
CA VAL A 52 -0.50 -5.88 -6.94
C VAL A 52 -1.94 -5.40 -6.93
N ASP A 53 -2.14 -4.09 -6.82
CA ASP A 53 -3.44 -3.48 -6.58
C ASP A 53 -4.15 -4.12 -5.36
N ALA A 54 -5.38 -4.61 -5.52
CA ALA A 54 -6.17 -5.24 -4.44
C ALA A 54 -5.80 -6.71 -4.20
N ASP A 55 -4.90 -7.26 -5.02
CA ASP A 55 -4.61 -8.68 -5.07
C ASP A 55 -3.24 -8.97 -4.49
N VAL A 56 -3.01 -10.25 -4.12
CA VAL A 56 -1.67 -10.73 -3.81
C VAL A 56 -1.26 -11.77 -4.84
N VAL A 57 -0.17 -11.49 -5.55
CA VAL A 57 0.44 -12.39 -6.51
C VAL A 57 1.54 -13.19 -5.83
N LEU A 58 1.37 -14.51 -5.79
CA LEU A 58 2.34 -15.46 -5.29
C LEU A 58 3.11 -16.05 -6.47
N THR A 59 4.43 -16.13 -6.37
CA THR A 59 5.28 -16.82 -7.36
C THR A 59 6.24 -17.79 -6.68
N TRP A 60 6.56 -18.91 -7.32
CA TRP A 60 7.49 -19.89 -6.77
C TRP A 60 8.11 -20.79 -7.84
N THR A 61 9.11 -21.59 -7.45
CA THR A 61 9.73 -22.63 -8.28
C THR A 61 9.35 -24.03 -7.79
N ASN A 62 8.89 -24.89 -8.70
CA ASN A 62 8.56 -26.28 -8.41
C ASN A 62 9.82 -27.17 -8.40
N ASN A 63 9.93 -28.03 -7.39
CA ASN A 63 11.07 -28.93 -7.19
C ASN A 63 10.72 -30.43 -7.32
N GLY A 64 9.45 -30.74 -7.64
CA GLY A 64 8.95 -32.10 -7.75
C GLY A 64 9.16 -32.93 -6.48
N GLY A 65 9.30 -34.23 -6.65
CA GLY A 65 9.60 -35.18 -5.59
C GLY A 65 10.81 -36.04 -5.90
N THR A 66 11.19 -36.90 -4.96
CA THR A 66 12.33 -37.82 -5.09
C THR A 66 12.19 -38.76 -6.31
N PHE A 67 10.95 -39.11 -6.67
CA PHE A 67 10.65 -40.10 -7.71
C PHE A 67 9.76 -39.57 -8.85
N SER A 68 9.36 -38.30 -8.79
CA SER A 68 8.55 -37.64 -9.83
C SER A 68 9.05 -36.23 -10.04
N ALA A 69 9.20 -35.79 -11.28
CA ALA A 69 9.64 -34.43 -11.59
C ALA A 69 8.52 -33.38 -11.35
N GLN A 70 7.27 -33.82 -11.18
CA GLN A 70 6.11 -32.94 -11.12
C GLN A 70 5.23 -33.27 -9.92
N TYR A 71 4.60 -32.24 -9.34
CA TYR A 71 3.54 -32.40 -8.35
C TYR A 71 2.24 -32.83 -9.02
N ASP A 72 1.36 -33.46 -8.24
CA ASP A 72 0.00 -33.78 -8.67
C ASP A 72 -0.93 -32.57 -8.41
N ALA A 73 -0.82 -31.97 -7.23
CA ALA A 73 -1.59 -30.80 -6.83
C ALA A 73 -0.77 -29.89 -5.91
N ILE A 74 -1.19 -28.63 -5.81
CA ILE A 74 -0.62 -27.63 -4.90
C ILE A 74 -1.76 -26.98 -4.12
N ASP A 75 -1.69 -27.04 -2.79
CA ASP A 75 -2.58 -26.28 -1.93
C ASP A 75 -1.97 -24.91 -1.63
N VAL A 76 -2.75 -23.85 -1.89
CA VAL A 76 -2.43 -22.48 -1.51
C VAL A 76 -3.34 -22.07 -0.36
N ALA A 77 -2.76 -21.62 0.74
CA ALA A 77 -3.49 -21.22 1.93
C ALA A 77 -3.10 -19.83 2.40
N ARG A 78 -4.06 -19.09 2.94
CA ARG A 78 -3.90 -17.77 3.59
C ARG A 78 -4.26 -17.90 5.07
N ASN A 79 -3.36 -17.46 5.94
CA ASN A 79 -3.49 -17.55 7.40
C ASN A 79 -3.89 -18.97 7.87
N GLY A 80 -3.31 -19.99 7.23
CA GLY A 80 -3.57 -21.40 7.52
C GLY A 80 -4.87 -21.99 6.93
N THR A 81 -5.70 -21.19 6.24
CA THR A 81 -6.91 -21.66 5.56
C THR A 81 -6.63 -21.84 4.07
N VAL A 82 -6.90 -23.03 3.53
CA VAL A 82 -6.74 -23.32 2.08
C VAL A 82 -7.73 -22.48 1.28
N LEU A 83 -7.19 -21.64 0.39
CA LEU A 83 -7.96 -20.84 -0.56
C LEU A 83 -8.28 -21.65 -1.81
N ALA A 84 -7.28 -22.38 -2.33
CA ALA A 84 -7.40 -23.16 -3.55
C ALA A 84 -6.45 -24.36 -3.57
N THR A 85 -6.89 -25.42 -4.26
CA THR A 85 -6.04 -26.53 -4.70
C THR A 85 -5.89 -26.42 -6.22
N ILE A 86 -4.67 -26.16 -6.69
CA ILE A 86 -4.36 -25.88 -8.09
C ILE A 86 -3.50 -26.98 -8.71
N SER A 87 -3.31 -26.90 -10.04
CA SER A 87 -2.48 -27.84 -10.79
C SER A 87 -1.08 -27.96 -10.21
N GLY A 88 -0.54 -29.17 -10.12
CA GLY A 88 0.85 -29.41 -9.73
C GLY A 88 1.92 -28.84 -10.68
N THR A 89 1.52 -28.31 -11.84
CA THR A 89 2.42 -27.54 -12.73
C THR A 89 2.46 -26.05 -12.42
N ALA A 90 1.55 -25.53 -11.60
CA ALA A 90 1.44 -24.10 -11.35
C ALA A 90 2.70 -23.58 -10.65
N THR A 91 3.11 -22.37 -11.03
CA THR A 91 4.24 -21.63 -10.45
C THR A 91 3.82 -20.24 -9.99
N THR A 92 2.52 -19.96 -10.04
CA THR A 92 1.91 -18.69 -9.65
C THR A 92 0.48 -18.92 -9.18
N TYR A 93 0.00 -18.05 -8.30
CA TYR A 93 -1.38 -17.94 -7.87
C TYR A 93 -1.67 -16.49 -7.51
N THR A 94 -2.84 -15.99 -7.88
CA THR A 94 -3.32 -14.67 -7.49
C THR A 94 -4.47 -14.84 -6.50
N ASP A 95 -4.32 -14.28 -5.31
CA ASP A 95 -5.40 -14.13 -4.33
C ASP A 95 -6.12 -12.81 -4.61
N LEU A 96 -7.25 -12.90 -5.30
CA LEU A 96 -8.04 -11.74 -5.73
C LEU A 96 -8.75 -11.08 -4.54
N GLY A 97 -8.66 -9.76 -4.42
CA GLY A 97 -9.28 -8.98 -3.35
C GLY A 97 -8.79 -9.41 -1.96
N ALA A 98 -7.48 -9.53 -1.81
CA ALA A 98 -6.86 -9.92 -0.55
C ALA A 98 -7.19 -8.87 0.53
N PRO A 99 -7.64 -9.29 1.72
CA PRO A 99 -8.02 -8.35 2.77
C PRO A 99 -6.78 -7.61 3.29
N ALA A 100 -6.94 -6.33 3.59
CA ALA A 100 -5.90 -5.55 4.24
C ALA A 100 -5.49 -6.16 5.59
N GLY A 101 -4.22 -6.02 5.92
CA GLY A 101 -3.59 -6.52 7.14
C GLY A 101 -2.42 -7.46 6.86
N ASN A 102 -1.80 -7.95 7.94
CA ASN A 102 -0.68 -8.86 7.84
C ASN A 102 -1.17 -10.26 7.44
N LEU A 103 -0.79 -10.71 6.25
CA LEU A 103 -1.19 -11.99 5.68
C LEU A 103 0.02 -12.93 5.56
N THR A 104 -0.16 -14.18 5.99
CA THR A 104 0.78 -15.25 5.73
C THR A 104 0.20 -16.22 4.72
N TYR A 105 0.87 -16.36 3.58
CA TYR A 105 0.57 -17.37 2.57
C TYR A 105 1.45 -18.59 2.74
N THR A 106 0.88 -19.76 2.49
CA THR A 106 1.64 -21.01 2.40
C THR A 106 1.31 -21.78 1.13
N VAL A 107 2.34 -22.31 0.48
CA VAL A 107 2.23 -23.17 -0.70
C VAL A 107 2.72 -24.57 -0.35
N THR A 108 1.81 -25.55 -0.48
CA THR A 108 2.05 -26.94 -0.08
C THR A 108 1.81 -27.89 -1.26
N PRO A 109 2.86 -28.33 -1.97
CA PRO A 109 2.71 -29.31 -3.04
C PRO A 109 2.46 -30.73 -2.51
N SER A 110 1.81 -31.56 -3.31
CA SER A 110 1.55 -32.97 -3.01
C SER A 110 1.79 -33.89 -4.21
N ILE A 111 2.12 -35.15 -3.92
CA ILE A 111 2.22 -36.25 -4.88
C ILE A 111 1.50 -37.46 -4.28
N GLY A 112 0.45 -37.92 -4.94
CA GLY A 112 -0.49 -38.91 -4.41
C GLY A 112 -1.18 -38.40 -3.15
N VAL A 113 -0.89 -39.02 -2.02
CA VAL A 113 -1.46 -38.67 -0.69
C VAL A 113 -0.46 -37.97 0.22
N GLU A 114 0.78 -37.79 -0.24
CA GLU A 114 1.88 -37.20 0.53
C GLU A 114 1.98 -35.71 0.20
N ALA A 115 2.15 -34.88 1.23
CA ALA A 115 2.38 -33.44 1.09
C ALA A 115 3.81 -33.09 1.49
N ALA A 116 4.36 -32.03 0.89
CA ALA A 116 5.61 -31.44 1.34
C ALA A 116 5.42 -30.62 2.62
N LEU A 117 6.53 -30.16 3.20
CA LEU A 117 6.47 -29.05 4.16
C LEU A 117 6.01 -27.77 3.44
N PRO A 118 5.16 -26.93 4.06
CA PRO A 118 4.72 -25.69 3.46
C PRO A 118 5.90 -24.71 3.33
N ALA A 119 6.03 -24.10 2.15
CA ALA A 119 6.80 -22.86 2.01
C ALA A 119 5.87 -21.70 2.43
N ALA A 120 6.40 -20.69 3.13
CA ALA A 120 5.60 -19.57 3.61
C ALA A 120 6.17 -18.23 3.13
N CYS A 121 5.29 -17.27 2.87
CA CYS A 121 5.62 -15.87 2.63
C CYS A 121 4.63 -14.99 3.41
N THR A 122 5.11 -13.90 4.00
CA THR A 122 4.29 -12.98 4.79
C THR A 122 4.48 -11.58 4.26
N LEU A 123 3.37 -10.87 4.06
CA LEU A 123 3.36 -9.47 3.67
C LEU A 123 2.25 -8.71 4.42
N LEU A 124 2.44 -7.40 4.57
CA LEU A 124 1.38 -6.49 4.97
C LEU A 124 0.64 -6.06 3.72
N VAL A 125 -0.64 -6.42 3.59
CA VAL A 125 -1.52 -5.96 2.51
C VAL A 125 -2.19 -4.66 2.94
N PHE A 126 -2.15 -3.66 2.07
CA PHE A 126 -2.82 -2.39 2.31
C PHE A 126 -4.14 -2.34 1.55
N ASP A 127 -5.06 -1.52 2.05
CA ASP A 127 -6.25 -1.17 1.27
C ASP A 127 -5.79 -0.37 0.02
N THR A 128 -6.36 -0.63 -1.15
CA THR A 128 -6.00 0.06 -2.39
C THR A 128 -6.43 1.52 -2.40
N ASN A 129 -7.32 1.90 -1.48
CA ASN A 129 -7.75 3.27 -1.31
C ASN A 129 -6.80 4.11 -0.43
N VAL A 130 -5.68 3.56 0.06
CA VAL A 130 -4.71 4.36 0.84
C VAL A 130 -4.10 5.41 -0.07
N THR A 131 -4.37 6.68 0.22
CA THR A 131 -3.93 7.82 -0.60
C THR A 131 -2.78 8.59 0.05
N ASP A 132 -2.57 8.42 1.34
CA ASP A 132 -1.57 9.15 2.12
C ASP A 132 -0.62 8.21 2.84
N LEU A 133 0.68 8.34 2.56
CA LEU A 133 1.73 7.69 3.34
C LEU A 133 2.37 8.71 4.28
N VAL A 134 2.22 8.51 5.59
CA VAL A 134 2.87 9.32 6.63
C VAL A 134 4.12 8.59 7.11
N LEU A 135 5.28 9.21 6.92
CA LEU A 135 6.57 8.69 7.31
C LEU A 135 7.02 9.32 8.63
N ARG A 136 7.25 8.48 9.62
CA ARG A 136 7.85 8.85 10.90
C ARG A 136 9.25 8.26 10.99
N PHE A 137 10.25 9.12 11.16
CA PHE A 137 11.63 8.66 11.28
C PHE A 137 11.94 8.26 12.73
N GLU A 138 12.51 7.07 12.96
CA GLU A 138 12.66 6.48 14.31
C GLU A 138 13.46 7.34 15.32
N ASP A 139 14.35 8.21 14.85
CA ASP A 139 15.13 9.14 15.71
C ASP A 139 14.25 10.24 16.35
N THR A 140 13.01 10.43 15.86
CA THR A 140 12.07 11.44 16.39
C THR A 140 11.19 10.93 17.54
N LEU A 141 11.21 9.62 17.85
CA LEU A 141 10.38 9.01 18.92
C LEU A 141 10.77 9.43 20.35
N THR A 142 11.87 10.17 20.51
CA THR A 142 12.33 10.73 21.79
C THR A 142 12.02 12.22 21.95
N GLY A 143 11.44 12.87 20.94
CA GLY A 143 10.99 14.26 21.00
C GLY A 143 9.71 14.43 21.83
N ASP A 144 9.45 15.67 22.27
CA ASP A 144 8.26 16.01 23.05
C ASP A 144 6.99 16.15 22.17
N ILE A 145 7.14 16.19 20.84
CA ILE A 145 6.06 16.43 19.85
C ILE A 145 6.01 15.30 18.80
N ASP A 146 4.83 14.65 18.64
CA ASP A 146 4.62 13.63 17.59
C ASP A 146 3.79 14.21 16.42
N SER A 147 4.48 14.95 15.54
CA SER A 147 3.86 15.55 14.34
C SER A 147 3.31 14.50 13.37
N SER A 148 3.95 13.33 13.26
CA SER A 148 3.49 12.27 12.36
C SER A 148 2.15 11.68 12.81
N LEU A 149 1.98 11.44 14.13
CA LEU A 149 0.70 10.99 14.67
C LEU A 149 -0.37 12.07 14.57
N ALA A 150 -0.02 13.34 14.80
CA ALA A 150 -0.93 14.47 14.63
C ALA A 150 -1.47 14.54 13.20
N ILE A 151 -0.58 14.48 12.20
CA ILE A 151 -0.94 14.49 10.77
C ILE A 151 -1.79 13.27 10.42
N HIS A 152 -1.39 12.07 10.84
CA HIS A 152 -2.16 10.84 10.58
C HIS A 152 -3.59 10.93 11.13
N ASN A 153 -3.76 11.39 12.37
CA ASN A 153 -5.07 11.57 12.98
C ASN A 153 -5.91 12.64 12.26
N ALA A 154 -5.28 13.74 11.86
CA ALA A 154 -5.93 14.82 11.12
C ALA A 154 -6.35 14.38 9.70
N LEU A 155 -5.57 13.53 9.03
CA LEU A 155 -5.94 12.90 7.76
C LEU A 155 -7.19 12.03 7.90
N ILE A 156 -7.23 11.18 8.94
CA ILE A 156 -8.40 10.33 9.24
C ILE A 156 -9.62 11.19 9.56
N ALA A 157 -9.47 12.27 10.33
CA ALA A 157 -10.55 13.20 10.64
C ALA A 157 -11.12 13.87 9.37
N ASN A 158 -10.26 14.15 8.38
CA ASN A 158 -10.61 14.64 7.05
C ASN A 158 -11.03 13.54 6.06
N ALA A 159 -11.43 12.37 6.57
CA ALA A 159 -11.90 11.21 5.80
C ALA A 159 -10.89 10.72 4.73
N GLN A 160 -9.60 10.96 4.93
CA GLN A 160 -8.55 10.38 4.10
C GLN A 160 -8.15 9.02 4.66
N VAL A 161 -7.85 8.07 3.76
CA VAL A 161 -7.23 6.79 4.14
C VAL A 161 -5.72 6.97 4.12
N SER A 162 -5.12 6.96 5.31
CA SER A 162 -3.69 7.17 5.49
C SER A 162 -3.02 6.00 6.19
N LEU A 163 -1.75 5.79 5.88
CA LEU A 163 -0.88 4.79 6.49
C LEU A 163 0.28 5.49 7.19
N LEU A 164 0.43 5.26 8.50
CA LEU A 164 1.56 5.74 9.29
C LEU A 164 2.62 4.64 9.41
N VAL A 165 3.85 4.94 8.99
CA VAL A 165 4.96 3.98 8.94
C VAL A 165 6.19 4.55 9.63
N ASP A 166 6.77 3.74 10.51
CA ASP A 166 8.04 4.05 11.15
C ASP A 166 9.20 3.57 10.25
N VAL A 167 10.21 4.43 10.04
CA VAL A 167 11.39 4.17 9.20
C VAL A 167 12.68 4.67 9.86
N VAL A 168 13.79 3.95 9.70
CA VAL A 168 15.15 4.47 10.04
C VAL A 168 15.73 5.24 8.84
N GLY A 169 15.25 4.94 7.64
CA GLY A 169 15.48 5.71 6.41
C GLY A 169 14.57 5.21 5.29
N LEU A 170 14.52 5.91 4.16
CA LEU A 170 13.57 5.57 3.08
C LEU A 170 13.82 4.19 2.44
N ALA A 171 15.01 3.62 2.62
CA ALA A 171 15.33 2.27 2.15
C ALA A 171 14.50 1.17 2.86
N ASP A 172 14.00 1.44 4.06
CA ASP A 172 13.23 0.46 4.85
C ASP A 172 11.83 0.21 4.26
N LEU A 173 11.29 1.16 3.48
CA LEU A 173 9.98 1.01 2.84
C LEU A 173 9.91 -0.28 2.01
N ALA A 174 10.95 -0.56 1.21
CA ALA A 174 11.00 -1.76 0.40
C ALA A 174 11.01 -3.05 1.25
N THR A 175 11.60 -3.01 2.45
CA THR A 175 11.58 -4.15 3.38
C THR A 175 10.20 -4.39 4.00
N GLN A 176 9.37 -3.35 4.00
CA GLN A 176 7.96 -3.38 4.44
C GLN A 176 7.00 -3.59 3.27
N GLY A 177 7.50 -3.86 2.05
CA GLY A 177 6.67 -4.04 0.85
C GLY A 177 6.08 -2.74 0.30
N LEU A 178 6.61 -1.58 0.70
CA LEU A 178 6.10 -0.26 0.33
C LEU A 178 6.96 0.41 -0.73
N SER A 179 6.29 1.16 -1.61
CA SER A 179 6.90 2.03 -2.61
C SER A 179 6.23 3.40 -2.58
N LEU A 180 7.02 4.49 -2.62
CA LEU A 180 6.44 5.84 -2.71
C LEU A 180 5.59 6.03 -3.97
N ALA A 181 5.86 5.29 -5.04
CA ALA A 181 5.08 5.36 -6.28
C ALA A 181 3.62 4.90 -6.10
N SER A 182 3.32 4.16 -5.03
CA SER A 182 1.98 3.67 -4.72
C SER A 182 1.09 4.72 -4.06
N PHE A 183 1.66 5.84 -3.60
CA PHE A 183 0.93 6.84 -2.81
C PHE A 183 0.94 8.18 -3.53
N PRO A 184 -0.21 8.77 -3.88
CA PRO A 184 -0.24 10.09 -4.50
C PRO A 184 0.25 11.21 -3.58
N ARG A 185 0.14 11.03 -2.25
CA ARG A 185 0.62 11.98 -1.24
C ARG A 185 1.52 11.29 -0.22
N VAL A 186 2.68 11.89 0.03
CA VAL A 186 3.66 11.43 1.02
C VAL A 186 3.94 12.56 2.01
N TRP A 187 3.77 12.28 3.31
CA TRP A 187 3.96 13.21 4.41
C TRP A 187 5.24 12.83 5.16
N VAL A 188 6.25 13.69 5.11
CA VAL A 188 7.62 13.42 5.59
C VAL A 188 7.89 14.31 6.79
N GLU A 189 7.89 13.72 7.98
CA GLU A 189 8.22 14.42 9.23
C GLU A 189 9.65 14.10 9.67
N LEU A 190 10.54 15.08 9.53
CA LEU A 190 11.94 14.96 9.94
C LEU A 190 12.18 15.40 11.38
N GLY A 191 11.19 16.01 12.04
CA GLY A 191 11.29 16.49 13.41
C GLY A 191 12.21 17.69 13.59
N THR A 192 12.51 18.01 14.85
CA THR A 192 13.26 19.20 15.28
C THR A 192 14.48 18.82 16.11
N PHE A 193 15.55 19.63 16.06
CA PHE A 193 16.76 19.39 16.85
C PHE A 193 16.43 19.34 18.36
N PRO A 194 17.05 18.43 19.13
CA PRO A 194 18.16 17.53 18.77
C PRO A 194 17.74 16.16 18.21
N ASN A 195 16.44 15.91 18.06
CA ASN A 195 15.87 14.61 17.70
C ASN A 195 15.49 14.52 16.21
N ASN A 196 16.03 15.42 15.37
CA ASN A 196 15.67 15.47 13.97
C ASN A 196 16.44 14.48 13.11
N TYR A 197 15.79 14.03 12.04
CA TYR A 197 16.41 13.28 10.96
C TYR A 197 16.95 14.22 9.89
N THR A 198 18.20 14.00 9.45
CA THR A 198 18.79 14.74 8.32
C THR A 198 18.77 13.86 7.07
N LEU A 199 18.00 14.26 6.06
CA LEU A 199 17.94 13.54 4.78
C LEU A 199 19.32 13.41 4.12
N SER A 200 19.63 12.20 3.65
CA SER A 200 20.78 11.99 2.77
C SER A 200 20.51 12.49 1.35
N GLN A 201 21.57 12.64 0.55
CA GLN A 201 21.44 13.00 -0.88
C GLN A 201 20.60 11.99 -1.67
N ALA A 202 20.70 10.69 -1.33
CA ALA A 202 19.95 9.65 -2.00
C ALA A 202 18.46 9.72 -1.66
N GLU A 203 18.11 9.95 -0.40
CA GLU A 203 16.72 10.06 0.04
C GLU A 203 16.06 11.32 -0.50
N GLY A 204 16.78 12.45 -0.50
CA GLY A 204 16.30 13.67 -1.15
C GLY A 204 16.08 13.49 -2.65
N GLN A 205 16.87 12.64 -3.33
CA GLN A 205 16.61 12.28 -4.73
C GLN A 205 15.35 11.42 -4.87
N THR A 206 15.16 10.41 -4.02
CA THR A 206 13.97 9.55 -4.03
C THR A 206 12.67 10.37 -3.89
N LEU A 207 12.63 11.33 -2.97
CA LEU A 207 11.48 12.22 -2.80
C LEU A 207 11.30 13.15 -4.02
N ALA A 208 12.39 13.67 -4.58
CA ALA A 208 12.32 14.51 -5.78
C ALA A 208 11.83 13.76 -7.02
N ASP A 209 12.19 12.48 -7.15
CA ASP A 209 11.72 11.61 -8.22
C ASP A 209 10.21 11.34 -8.08
N HIS A 210 9.73 11.15 -6.86
CA HIS A 210 8.30 11.01 -6.57
C HIS A 210 7.49 12.24 -7.04
N VAL A 211 7.94 13.45 -6.68
CA VAL A 211 7.32 14.70 -7.15
C VAL A 211 7.39 14.82 -8.67
N SER A 212 8.54 14.48 -9.27
CA SER A 212 8.74 14.55 -10.72
C SER A 212 7.86 13.56 -11.49
N ALA A 213 7.43 12.48 -10.85
CA ALA A 213 6.53 11.47 -11.39
C ALA A 213 5.03 11.84 -11.26
N GLY A 214 4.69 12.96 -10.62
CA GLY A 214 3.30 13.38 -10.42
C GLY A 214 2.85 13.43 -8.96
N GLY A 215 3.66 12.93 -8.04
CA GLY A 215 3.33 12.83 -6.63
C GLY A 215 3.39 14.16 -5.88
N SER A 216 2.82 14.16 -4.68
CA SER A 216 2.84 15.31 -3.78
C SER A 216 3.57 14.99 -2.49
N VAL A 217 4.44 15.90 -2.04
CA VAL A 217 5.21 15.74 -0.82
C VAL A 217 4.91 16.86 0.15
N PHE A 218 4.49 16.51 1.36
CA PHE A 218 4.63 17.39 2.52
C PHE A 218 5.98 17.09 3.17
N LEU A 219 6.84 18.09 3.33
CA LEU A 219 8.19 17.97 3.91
C LEU A 219 8.29 18.90 5.11
N SER A 220 8.41 18.33 6.29
CA SER A 220 8.45 19.05 7.55
C SER A 220 9.75 18.77 8.30
N GLY A 221 10.33 19.80 8.90
CA GLY A 221 11.44 19.69 9.84
C GLY A 221 12.00 21.06 10.21
N GLY A 222 12.29 21.27 11.50
CA GLY A 222 12.71 22.58 12.03
C GLY A 222 13.90 23.19 11.27
N ASP A 223 14.93 22.36 11.06
CA ASP A 223 16.24 22.75 10.51
C ASP A 223 16.44 22.34 9.04
N THR A 224 15.41 21.78 8.39
CA THR A 224 15.61 21.08 7.11
C THR A 224 16.04 22.01 5.98
N HIS A 225 15.68 23.30 6.00
CA HIS A 225 15.96 24.22 4.89
C HIS A 225 17.16 25.14 5.13
N CYS A 226 17.37 25.66 6.34
CA CYS A 226 18.34 26.74 6.59
C CYS A 226 19.55 26.33 7.43
N PHE A 227 19.57 25.10 7.95
CA PHE A 227 20.70 24.57 8.70
C PHE A 227 21.26 23.29 8.07
N ASN A 228 20.39 22.34 7.72
CA ASN A 228 20.80 21.05 7.17
C ASN A 228 21.38 21.14 5.74
N PRO A 229 22.23 20.19 5.32
CA PRO A 229 22.72 20.14 3.95
C PRO A 229 21.58 20.00 2.93
N THR A 230 21.61 20.85 1.90
CA THR A 230 20.63 20.80 0.81
C THR A 230 20.70 19.48 0.04
N THR A 231 19.52 18.91 -0.23
CA THR A 231 19.31 17.70 -1.05
C THR A 231 18.38 17.98 -2.24
N PRO A 232 18.26 17.08 -3.25
CA PRO A 232 17.49 17.36 -4.46
C PRO A 232 16.04 17.80 -4.24
N ILE A 233 15.32 17.22 -3.25
CA ILE A 233 13.95 17.64 -2.92
C ILE A 233 13.86 19.11 -2.53
N HIS A 234 14.88 19.67 -1.86
CA HIS A 234 14.91 21.07 -1.45
C HIS A 234 14.82 22.04 -2.65
N MET A 235 15.34 21.64 -3.82
CA MET A 235 15.21 22.43 -5.05
C MET A 235 13.76 22.54 -5.57
N LEU A 236 12.86 21.66 -5.12
CA LEU A 236 11.45 21.61 -5.50
C LEU A 236 10.52 22.24 -4.46
N THR A 237 11.05 22.71 -3.34
CA THR A 237 10.26 23.29 -2.23
C THR A 237 9.78 24.71 -2.50
N GLY A 238 10.42 25.41 -3.44
CA GLY A 238 10.21 26.84 -3.64
C GLY A 238 10.76 27.71 -2.50
N VAL A 239 11.57 27.16 -1.59
CA VAL A 239 12.26 27.92 -0.54
C VAL A 239 13.63 28.39 -1.03
N SER A 240 14.03 29.61 -0.65
CA SER A 240 15.33 30.18 -0.96
C SER A 240 16.39 29.79 0.06
N ASP A 241 17.62 29.56 -0.41
CA ASP A 241 18.84 29.41 0.41
C ASP A 241 19.20 30.64 1.28
N THR A 242 18.42 31.73 1.16
CA THR A 242 18.55 32.93 2.01
C THR A 242 17.55 32.94 3.16
N CYS A 243 16.90 31.80 3.42
CA CYS A 243 16.11 31.59 4.62
C CYS A 243 17.01 31.68 5.87
N ALA A 244 16.40 31.94 7.02
CA ALA A 244 17.14 32.24 8.23
C ALA A 244 16.87 31.17 9.29
N ASP A 245 17.95 30.53 9.74
CA ASP A 245 17.99 29.56 10.83
C ASP A 245 17.31 30.09 12.11
N GLY A 246 16.80 29.16 12.93
CA GLY A 246 16.02 29.37 14.14
C GLY A 246 16.72 30.19 15.24
N GLY A 247 16.15 30.16 16.45
CA GLY A 247 16.74 30.76 17.66
C GLY A 247 15.78 31.54 18.56
N PHE A 248 14.48 31.53 18.29
CA PHE A 248 13.44 32.25 19.05
C PHE A 248 12.16 31.42 19.09
N GLY A 249 11.34 31.61 20.14
CA GLY A 249 10.10 30.87 20.23
C GLY A 249 8.98 31.36 19.31
N ILE A 250 7.95 30.54 19.15
CA ILE A 250 6.72 30.86 18.42
C ILE A 250 5.65 31.27 19.44
N ASP A 251 5.05 32.45 19.27
CA ASP A 251 3.90 32.84 20.09
C ASP A 251 2.61 32.22 19.54
N GLN A 252 2.44 32.29 18.21
CA GLN A 252 1.22 31.86 17.54
C GLN A 252 1.48 31.58 16.05
N VAL A 253 0.70 30.68 15.47
CA VAL A 253 0.51 30.52 14.03
C VAL A 253 -0.66 31.40 13.59
N ASP A 254 -0.42 32.28 12.62
CA ASP A 254 -1.29 33.42 12.31
C ASP A 254 -2.07 33.28 11.00
N GLY A 255 -1.64 32.40 10.09
CA GLY A 255 -2.39 32.22 8.85
C GLY A 255 -1.73 31.30 7.85
N ILE A 256 -2.60 30.71 7.01
CA ILE A 256 -2.28 30.06 5.75
C ILE A 256 -2.91 30.91 4.66
N ILE A 257 -2.12 31.63 3.87
CA ILE A 257 -2.65 32.45 2.77
C ILE A 257 -2.10 31.87 1.48
N SER A 258 -2.91 31.07 0.78
CA SER A 258 -2.54 30.59 -0.55
C SER A 258 -3.64 30.86 -1.58
N PRO A 259 -3.56 31.96 -2.34
CA PRO A 259 -4.42 32.17 -3.49
C PRO A 259 -4.45 30.99 -4.48
N SER A 260 -3.34 30.27 -4.64
CA SER A 260 -3.24 29.15 -5.60
C SER A 260 -3.97 27.88 -5.11
N CYS A 261 -4.11 27.72 -3.80
CA CYS A 261 -4.83 26.60 -3.18
C CYS A 261 -6.18 26.98 -2.55
N GLY A 262 -6.67 28.23 -2.76
CA GLY A 262 -7.93 28.70 -2.19
C GLY A 262 -7.91 28.95 -0.67
N LEU A 263 -6.73 28.99 -0.05
CA LEU A 263 -6.57 29.05 1.40
C LEU A 263 -6.70 30.48 1.93
N GLY A 264 -7.61 30.67 2.89
CA GLY A 264 -7.79 31.90 3.66
C GLY A 264 -7.19 31.81 5.07
N GLU A 265 -7.04 32.96 5.74
CA GLU A 265 -6.58 33.01 7.13
C GLU A 265 -7.39 32.08 8.05
N PHE A 266 -6.76 31.59 9.13
CA PHE A 266 -7.48 30.91 10.19
C PHE A 266 -8.56 31.84 10.76
N ILE A 267 -9.69 31.26 11.15
CA ILE A 267 -10.80 32.04 11.72
C ILE A 267 -10.38 32.65 13.05
N ASN A 268 -9.52 31.95 13.81
CA ASN A 268 -9.00 32.39 15.09
C ASN A 268 -7.47 32.30 15.12
N PRO A 269 -6.85 33.10 16.01
CA PRO A 269 -5.48 32.88 16.44
C PRO A 269 -5.16 31.45 16.89
N VAL A 270 -4.14 30.81 16.30
CA VAL A 270 -3.73 29.43 16.64
C VAL A 270 -2.47 29.44 17.49
N LEU A 271 -2.61 29.34 18.81
CA LEU A 271 -1.46 29.34 19.72
C LEU A 271 -0.56 28.13 19.45
N TYR A 272 0.74 28.36 19.52
CA TYR A 272 1.73 27.29 19.49
C TYR A 272 2.06 26.90 20.93
N ASP A 273 1.91 25.63 21.27
CA ASP A 273 2.20 25.08 22.60
C ASP A 273 3.26 23.96 22.57
N GLY A 274 3.92 23.77 21.42
CA GLY A 274 5.08 22.90 21.28
C GLY A 274 6.28 23.36 22.12
N GLY A 275 7.14 22.42 22.51
CA GLY A 275 8.31 22.64 23.38
C GLY A 275 9.68 22.71 22.69
N GLU A 276 9.73 22.80 21.35
CA GLU A 276 10.96 22.78 20.55
C GLU A 276 11.07 23.98 19.56
N GLU A 277 10.34 25.06 19.83
CA GLU A 277 10.20 26.26 19.00
C GLU A 277 11.51 27.01 18.69
N GLY A 278 12.60 26.70 19.38
CA GLY A 278 13.90 27.35 19.22
C GLY A 278 14.64 27.03 17.92
N PHE A 279 14.20 26.03 17.14
CA PHE A 279 14.91 25.52 15.96
C PHE A 279 14.06 25.62 14.69
N ILE A 280 13.09 26.54 14.68
CA ILE A 280 12.20 26.74 13.54
C ILE A 280 12.81 27.75 12.57
N ASP A 281 13.15 27.28 11.39
CA ASP A 281 13.55 28.06 10.23
C ASP A 281 12.50 29.11 9.82
N ARG A 282 12.99 30.31 9.52
CA ARG A 282 12.21 31.39 8.89
C ARG A 282 12.37 31.29 7.39
N LEU A 283 11.35 30.75 6.73
CA LEU A 283 11.38 30.45 5.31
C LEU A 283 11.28 31.73 4.46
N SER A 284 12.06 31.75 3.38
CA SER A 284 12.07 32.81 2.38
C SER A 284 11.59 32.24 1.05
N PRO A 285 10.31 32.38 0.66
CA PRO A 285 9.81 31.86 -0.60
C PRO A 285 10.55 32.46 -1.81
N LEU A 286 10.89 31.61 -2.79
CA LEU A 286 11.29 32.02 -4.13
C LEU A 286 10.08 32.49 -4.94
N THR A 287 10.30 33.04 -6.13
CA THR A 287 9.20 33.42 -7.03
C THR A 287 8.33 32.26 -7.51
N THR A 288 8.83 31.03 -7.38
CA THR A 288 8.08 29.80 -7.70
C THR A 288 7.23 29.34 -6.50
N GLY A 289 7.65 29.68 -5.29
CA GLY A 289 7.01 29.28 -4.05
C GLY A 289 6.05 30.35 -3.52
N GLU A 290 5.06 29.90 -2.77
CA GLU A 290 4.01 30.71 -2.15
C GLU A 290 4.03 30.46 -0.64
N ALA A 291 4.07 31.52 0.17
CA ALA A 291 4.02 31.34 1.62
C ALA A 291 2.64 30.81 2.02
N VAL A 292 2.58 29.64 2.66
CA VAL A 292 1.32 28.99 3.07
C VAL A 292 1.19 28.82 4.57
N LEU A 293 2.17 29.24 5.34
CA LEU A 293 2.02 29.35 6.78
C LEU A 293 2.89 30.46 7.32
N THR A 294 2.33 31.30 8.19
CA THR A 294 3.05 32.34 8.91
C THR A 294 2.87 32.20 10.42
N PHE A 295 3.88 32.61 11.17
CA PHE A 295 3.87 32.63 12.63
C PHE A 295 4.43 33.95 13.17
N THR A 296 4.07 34.29 14.40
CA THR A 296 4.52 35.51 15.08
C THR A 296 5.47 35.24 16.23
N VAL A 297 6.38 36.19 16.40
CA VAL A 297 7.26 36.31 17.57
C VAL A 297 7.27 37.77 18.01
N GLY A 298 6.64 38.04 19.14
CA GLY A 298 6.35 39.38 19.63
C GLY A 298 5.48 40.18 18.65
N ALA A 299 6.10 41.15 17.96
CA ALA A 299 5.42 42.00 16.98
C ALA A 299 5.83 41.71 15.53
N ALA A 300 6.66 40.69 15.31
CA ALA A 300 7.16 40.32 13.99
C ALA A 300 6.46 39.05 13.48
N THR A 301 6.25 38.98 12.16
CA THR A 301 5.66 37.84 11.46
C THR A 301 6.69 37.24 10.51
N TYR A 302 6.75 35.92 10.44
CA TYR A 302 7.68 35.15 9.61
C TYR A 302 6.93 34.05 8.87
N ASN A 303 7.50 33.56 7.76
CA ASN A 303 6.94 32.39 7.07
C ASN A 303 7.51 31.12 7.70
N GLY A 304 6.64 30.19 8.03
CA GLY A 304 6.97 28.84 8.51
C GLY A 304 6.57 27.75 7.52
N GLY A 305 5.86 28.08 6.45
CA GLY A 305 5.50 27.13 5.39
C GLY A 305 5.49 27.73 4.00
N VAL A 306 5.88 26.93 3.00
CA VAL A 306 5.92 27.30 1.58
C VAL A 306 5.34 26.19 0.71
N PHE A 307 4.42 26.54 -0.18
CA PHE A 307 3.91 25.65 -1.23
C PHE A 307 4.60 25.96 -2.55
N ASN A 308 4.90 24.93 -3.33
CA ASN A 308 5.44 25.07 -4.68
C ASN A 308 4.81 24.02 -5.58
N ALA A 309 4.01 24.49 -6.56
CA ALA A 309 3.52 23.67 -7.66
C ALA A 309 4.62 23.54 -8.72
N THR A 310 5.16 22.33 -8.88
CA THR A 310 6.11 22.02 -9.95
C THR A 310 5.36 21.69 -11.24
N PRO A 311 6.05 21.52 -12.39
CA PRO A 311 5.37 21.11 -13.63
C PRO A 311 4.62 19.77 -13.54
N ASN A 312 5.04 18.86 -12.64
CA ASN A 312 4.50 17.51 -12.58
C ASN A 312 3.84 17.20 -11.23
N GLY A 313 4.40 17.66 -10.12
CA GLY A 313 3.90 17.39 -8.76
C GLY A 313 3.93 18.61 -7.85
N HIS A 314 3.69 18.41 -6.55
CA HIS A 314 3.53 19.50 -5.60
C HIS A 314 4.38 19.26 -4.35
N VAL A 315 4.89 20.34 -3.76
CA VAL A 315 5.62 20.27 -2.49
C VAL A 315 5.06 21.32 -1.55
N ILE A 316 4.72 20.90 -0.33
CA ILE A 316 4.52 21.80 0.81
C ILE A 316 5.69 21.58 1.74
N SER A 317 6.39 22.66 2.07
CA SER A 317 7.50 22.68 3.01
C SER A 317 7.10 23.36 4.29
N HIS A 318 7.46 22.74 5.40
CA HIS A 318 7.14 23.18 6.75
C HIS A 318 8.38 23.19 7.62
N SER A 319 8.54 24.26 8.37
CA SER A 319 9.50 24.28 9.48
C SER A 319 8.81 24.16 10.84
N VAL A 320 7.57 24.65 10.95
CA VAL A 320 6.76 24.52 12.17
C VAL A 320 6.24 23.09 12.32
N GLU A 321 6.49 22.48 13.47
CA GLU A 321 5.97 21.16 13.80
C GLU A 321 4.46 21.17 13.99
N VAL A 322 3.77 20.36 13.19
CA VAL A 322 2.29 20.28 13.21
C VAL A 322 1.79 19.80 14.57
N GLY A 323 2.52 18.90 15.24
CA GLY A 323 2.14 18.40 16.57
C GLY A 323 2.17 19.46 17.68
N GLY A 324 2.94 20.54 17.51
CA GLY A 324 3.02 21.68 18.46
C GLY A 324 1.95 22.75 18.24
N ILE A 325 1.06 22.53 17.28
CA ILE A 325 -0.13 23.33 17.04
C ILE A 325 -1.24 22.76 17.93
N GLY A 326 -1.54 23.43 19.05
CA GLY A 326 -2.13 22.82 20.25
C GLY A 326 -3.50 22.13 20.17
N GLU A 327 -3.88 21.48 21.28
CA GLU A 327 -5.05 20.59 21.41
C GLU A 327 -6.44 21.23 21.15
N ALA A 328 -6.52 22.55 20.96
CA ALA A 328 -7.77 23.33 20.84
C ALA A 328 -8.19 23.67 19.40
N HIS A 329 -7.87 22.79 18.44
CA HIS A 329 -8.38 22.76 17.06
C HIS A 329 -7.76 23.76 16.09
N ASP A 330 -6.78 23.30 15.30
CA ASP A 330 -6.68 23.64 13.87
C ASP A 330 -5.74 22.69 13.09
N GLN A 331 -5.20 21.60 13.69
CA GLN A 331 -4.46 20.57 12.93
C GLN A 331 -5.33 19.91 11.85
N GLU A 332 -6.58 19.58 12.18
CA GLU A 332 -7.56 19.07 11.22
C GLU A 332 -7.83 20.07 10.10
N ASP A 333 -8.04 21.36 10.43
CA ASP A 333 -8.27 22.42 9.44
C ASP A 333 -7.03 22.66 8.57
N LEU A 334 -5.85 22.72 9.17
CA LEU A 334 -4.55 22.83 8.50
C LEU A 334 -4.35 21.70 7.49
N ILE A 335 -4.60 20.45 7.90
CA ILE A 335 -4.43 19.29 7.03
C ILE A 335 -5.52 19.25 5.95
N SER A 336 -6.77 19.61 6.24
CA SER A 336 -7.83 19.79 5.24
C SER A 336 -7.36 20.75 4.13
N ARG A 337 -6.74 21.85 4.52
CA ARG A 337 -6.25 22.89 3.61
C ARG A 337 -5.05 22.44 2.79
N TYR A 338 -4.15 21.64 3.37
CA TYR A 338 -3.05 21.04 2.61
C TYR A 338 -3.50 19.97 1.65
N ILE A 339 -4.53 19.21 1.98
CA ILE A 339 -5.20 18.31 1.04
C ILE A 339 -5.72 19.09 -0.17
N GLU A 340 -6.33 20.27 0.03
CA GLU A 340 -6.81 21.13 -1.07
C GLU A 340 -5.70 21.74 -1.94
N CYS A 341 -4.51 21.94 -1.37
CA CYS A 341 -3.32 22.37 -2.13
C CYS A 341 -2.76 21.29 -3.05
N PHE A 342 -2.95 20.03 -2.68
CA PHE A 342 -2.54 18.92 -3.52
C PHE A 342 -3.58 18.70 -4.63
N PRO A 343 -3.16 18.26 -5.83
CA PRO A 343 -4.08 17.92 -6.88
C PRO A 343 -5.04 16.88 -6.31
N PRO A 344 -6.36 16.99 -6.60
CA PRO A 344 -7.31 16.03 -6.12
C PRO A 344 -6.79 14.65 -6.49
N VAL A 345 -6.65 13.79 -5.49
CA VAL A 345 -6.33 12.40 -5.74
C VAL A 345 -7.52 11.88 -6.54
N ILE A 346 -7.33 11.74 -7.85
CA ILE A 346 -8.27 11.00 -8.66
C ILE A 346 -8.01 9.54 -8.28
N VAL A 347 -8.56 9.15 -7.13
CA VAL A 347 -8.94 7.76 -6.93
C VAL A 347 -9.94 7.55 -8.05
N ILE A 348 -9.55 6.82 -9.09
CA ILE A 348 -10.50 6.33 -10.09
C ILE A 348 -11.32 5.28 -9.34
N GLY A 349 -12.16 5.70 -8.38
CA GLY A 349 -13.32 4.94 -7.99
C GLY A 349 -14.17 4.95 -9.24
N GLY A 350 -14.16 3.85 -9.97
CA GLY A 350 -14.95 3.71 -11.18
C GLY A 350 -16.41 3.99 -10.85
N GLN A 351 -17.13 4.66 -11.75
CA GLN A 351 -18.59 4.77 -11.64
C GLN A 351 -19.17 3.39 -11.28
N GLU A 352 -19.97 3.31 -10.21
CA GLU A 352 -20.62 2.04 -9.85
C GLU A 352 -21.48 1.55 -11.02
N PHE A 353 -21.48 0.25 -11.27
CA PHE A 353 -22.30 -0.38 -12.31
C PHE A 353 -22.83 -1.74 -11.87
N VAL A 354 -23.64 -2.35 -12.72
CA VAL A 354 -24.05 -3.76 -12.58
C VAL A 354 -23.47 -4.54 -13.75
N ARG A 355 -22.60 -5.51 -13.45
CA ARG A 355 -21.97 -6.37 -14.45
C ARG A 355 -23.03 -7.13 -15.24
N GLY A 356 -22.96 -7.04 -16.56
CA GLY A 356 -23.92 -7.63 -17.49
C GLY A 356 -25.21 -6.83 -17.74
N ASP A 357 -25.41 -5.66 -17.10
CA ASP A 357 -26.52 -4.73 -17.41
C ASP A 357 -26.05 -3.70 -18.45
N VAL A 358 -25.96 -4.16 -19.69
CA VAL A 358 -25.37 -3.45 -20.83
C VAL A 358 -26.26 -2.30 -21.29
N ASN A 359 -27.58 -2.45 -21.18
CA ASN A 359 -28.51 -1.41 -21.58
C ASN A 359 -28.82 -0.41 -20.44
N GLN A 360 -28.24 -0.64 -19.25
CA GLN A 360 -28.33 0.19 -18.05
C GLN A 360 -29.79 0.39 -17.59
N ASP A 361 -30.64 -0.63 -17.71
CA ASP A 361 -32.03 -0.57 -17.27
C ASP A 361 -32.24 -1.04 -15.81
N GLY A 362 -31.16 -1.49 -15.16
CA GLY A 362 -31.12 -1.94 -13.78
C GLY A 362 -31.40 -3.44 -13.63
N ALA A 363 -31.54 -4.19 -14.73
CA ALA A 363 -31.84 -5.62 -14.69
C ALA A 363 -31.08 -6.41 -15.76
N VAL A 364 -30.13 -7.26 -15.33
CA VAL A 364 -29.44 -8.20 -16.23
C VAL A 364 -30.43 -9.22 -16.83
N ASN A 365 -30.67 -9.11 -18.12
CA ASN A 365 -31.62 -9.92 -18.88
C ASN A 365 -31.19 -10.11 -20.36
N ILE A 366 -32.09 -10.65 -21.19
CA ILE A 366 -31.78 -10.94 -22.60
C ILE A 366 -31.58 -9.68 -23.45
N ALA A 367 -32.13 -8.54 -23.03
CA ALA A 367 -31.96 -7.27 -23.70
C ALA A 367 -30.50 -6.78 -23.65
N ASP A 368 -29.77 -7.10 -22.58
CA ASP A 368 -28.35 -6.77 -22.42
C ASP A 368 -27.47 -7.53 -23.39
N VAL A 369 -27.74 -8.83 -23.55
CA VAL A 369 -27.05 -9.67 -24.53
C VAL A 369 -27.29 -9.15 -25.94
N VAL A 370 -28.50 -8.71 -26.25
CA VAL A 370 -28.83 -8.11 -27.55
C VAL A 370 -28.08 -6.78 -27.73
N ALA A 371 -28.03 -5.92 -26.71
CA ALA A 371 -27.33 -4.64 -26.77
C ALA A 371 -25.82 -4.83 -26.97
N LEU A 372 -25.21 -5.78 -26.26
CA LEU A 372 -23.79 -6.15 -26.43
C LEU A 372 -23.50 -6.63 -27.85
N LEU A 373 -24.29 -7.58 -28.38
CA LEU A 373 -24.09 -8.09 -29.72
C LEU A 373 -24.35 -7.03 -30.81
N ASP A 374 -25.28 -6.10 -30.57
CA ASP A 374 -25.52 -4.96 -31.45
C ASP A 374 -24.29 -4.02 -31.51
N GLN A 375 -23.67 -3.75 -30.36
CA GLN A 375 -22.41 -3.00 -30.30
C GLN A 375 -21.26 -3.73 -31.00
N LEU A 376 -21.12 -5.04 -30.79
CA LEU A 376 -20.03 -5.85 -31.37
C LEU A 376 -20.14 -6.00 -32.90
N PHE A 377 -21.34 -6.19 -33.44
CA PHE A 377 -21.51 -6.65 -34.84
C PHE A 377 -22.33 -5.72 -35.72
N SER A 378 -23.18 -4.88 -35.15
CA SER A 378 -24.14 -4.07 -35.90
C SER A 378 -23.84 -2.57 -35.85
N GLY A 379 -22.81 -2.16 -35.11
CA GLY A 379 -22.45 -0.75 -34.93
C GLY A 379 -23.41 0.00 -34.02
N GLY A 380 -23.98 -0.70 -33.03
CA GLY A 380 -24.74 -0.09 -31.93
C GLY A 380 -23.94 1.03 -31.26
N ALA A 381 -24.64 1.97 -30.64
CA ALA A 381 -23.99 3.07 -29.93
C ALA A 381 -23.07 2.49 -28.83
N PRO A 382 -21.81 2.93 -28.74
CA PRO A 382 -20.90 2.42 -27.71
C PRO A 382 -21.43 2.80 -26.32
N SER A 383 -21.48 1.83 -25.42
CA SER A 383 -21.81 2.05 -24.01
C SER A 383 -20.86 3.06 -23.37
N THR A 384 -21.40 3.89 -22.47
CA THR A 384 -20.61 4.77 -21.60
C THR A 384 -19.98 4.03 -20.42
N CYS A 385 -20.28 2.74 -20.26
CA CYS A 385 -19.68 1.88 -19.26
C CYS A 385 -19.25 0.57 -19.89
N GLN A 386 -17.97 0.45 -20.24
CA GLN A 386 -17.40 -0.73 -20.87
C GLN A 386 -17.28 -1.91 -19.88
N SER A 387 -17.03 -1.64 -18.60
CA SER A 387 -17.00 -2.69 -17.57
C SER A 387 -18.32 -3.44 -17.43
N SER A 388 -19.47 -2.79 -17.70
CA SER A 388 -20.77 -3.49 -17.69
C SER A 388 -20.94 -4.50 -18.84
N LEU A 389 -20.15 -4.37 -19.91
CA LEU A 389 -20.17 -5.27 -21.07
C LEU A 389 -19.29 -6.50 -20.86
N ASP A 390 -18.30 -6.42 -19.96
CA ASP A 390 -17.42 -7.52 -19.61
C ASP A 390 -18.11 -8.45 -18.61
N GLY A 391 -18.96 -9.32 -19.16
CA GLY A 391 -19.78 -10.25 -18.40
C GLY A 391 -18.99 -11.38 -17.77
N ASN A 392 -17.82 -11.74 -18.32
CA ASN A 392 -16.93 -12.76 -17.75
C ASN A 392 -15.68 -12.24 -17.06
N ASP A 393 -15.57 -10.93 -16.92
CA ASP A 393 -14.59 -10.23 -16.10
C ASP A 393 -13.15 -10.59 -16.47
N ASP A 394 -12.87 -10.63 -17.78
CA ASP A 394 -11.55 -10.98 -18.33
C ASP A 394 -10.77 -9.81 -18.95
N GLY A 395 -11.31 -8.60 -18.83
CA GLY A 395 -10.76 -7.35 -19.33
C GLY A 395 -10.97 -7.14 -20.84
N MET A 396 -11.78 -7.96 -21.51
CA MET A 396 -12.06 -7.85 -22.94
C MET A 396 -13.56 -7.93 -23.24
N VAL A 397 -14.07 -6.95 -23.98
CA VAL A 397 -15.45 -6.98 -24.47
C VAL A 397 -15.55 -7.76 -25.78
N ASP A 398 -16.01 -9.01 -25.72
CA ASP A 398 -16.25 -9.88 -26.87
C ASP A 398 -17.49 -10.81 -26.74
N VAL A 399 -17.51 -11.92 -27.49
CA VAL A 399 -18.65 -12.85 -27.52
C VAL A 399 -18.71 -13.73 -26.27
N ALA A 400 -17.59 -13.93 -25.58
CA ALA A 400 -17.50 -14.68 -24.33
C ALA A 400 -18.40 -14.07 -23.25
N ASP A 401 -18.50 -12.74 -23.20
CA ASP A 401 -19.38 -12.00 -22.31
C ASP A 401 -20.84 -12.35 -22.53
N ALA A 402 -21.28 -12.31 -23.79
CA ALA A 402 -22.64 -12.68 -24.18
C ALA A 402 -22.94 -14.13 -23.77
N ILE A 403 -21.98 -15.04 -23.95
CA ILE A 403 -22.11 -16.44 -23.55
C ILE A 403 -22.23 -16.56 -22.02
N ARG A 404 -21.43 -15.80 -21.26
CA ARG A 404 -21.43 -15.80 -19.80
C ARG A 404 -22.76 -15.31 -19.24
N VAL A 405 -23.28 -14.19 -19.74
CA VAL A 405 -24.60 -13.67 -19.37
C VAL A 405 -25.72 -14.66 -19.73
N LEU A 406 -25.69 -15.26 -20.93
CA LEU A 406 -26.67 -16.29 -21.32
C LEU A 406 -26.63 -17.54 -20.44
N ASN A 407 -25.43 -17.98 -20.03
CA ASN A 407 -25.26 -19.12 -19.13
C ASN A 407 -25.84 -18.84 -17.74
N PHE A 408 -25.66 -17.62 -17.24
CA PHE A 408 -26.31 -17.16 -16.01
C PHE A 408 -27.85 -17.18 -16.16
N LEU A 409 -28.38 -16.62 -17.26
CA LEU A 409 -29.84 -16.48 -17.46
C LEU A 409 -30.58 -17.82 -17.69
N PHE A 410 -30.00 -18.76 -18.44
CA PHE A 410 -30.74 -19.93 -18.94
C PHE A 410 -30.16 -21.29 -18.59
N SER A 411 -28.87 -21.36 -18.24
CA SER A 411 -28.18 -22.63 -17.99
C SER A 411 -27.99 -22.93 -16.50
N GLY A 412 -28.48 -22.05 -15.61
CA GLY A 412 -28.28 -22.18 -14.16
C GLY A 412 -26.82 -22.03 -13.74
N GLY A 413 -26.04 -21.24 -14.50
CA GLY A 413 -24.66 -20.93 -14.17
C GLY A 413 -24.52 -20.14 -12.86
N ALA A 414 -23.30 -20.01 -12.36
CA ALA A 414 -23.00 -19.14 -11.23
C ALA A 414 -23.45 -17.70 -11.52
N ALA A 415 -23.78 -16.94 -10.47
CA ALA A 415 -24.01 -15.51 -10.57
C ALA A 415 -22.83 -14.83 -11.30
N LEU A 416 -23.09 -13.70 -11.95
CA LEU A 416 -22.01 -12.89 -12.52
C LEU A 416 -21.08 -12.42 -11.40
N ASP A 417 -19.82 -12.21 -11.76
CA ASP A 417 -18.81 -11.72 -10.83
C ASP A 417 -19.16 -10.28 -10.42
N ALA A 418 -18.67 -9.86 -9.24
CA ALA A 418 -19.01 -8.55 -8.72
C ALA A 418 -18.54 -7.45 -9.71
N PRO A 419 -19.29 -6.35 -9.89
CA PRO A 419 -20.50 -5.96 -9.16
C PRO A 419 -21.81 -6.56 -9.74
N PHE A 420 -22.45 -7.48 -9.02
CA PHE A 420 -23.77 -8.05 -9.34
C PHE A 420 -24.40 -8.68 -8.08
N PRO A 421 -25.73 -8.58 -7.83
CA PRO A 421 -26.75 -7.88 -8.62
C PRO A 421 -26.94 -6.40 -8.25
N SER A 422 -26.17 -5.91 -7.28
CA SER A 422 -26.23 -4.51 -6.85
C SER A 422 -25.15 -3.70 -7.55
N CYS A 423 -25.36 -2.39 -7.63
CA CYS A 423 -24.33 -1.43 -7.99
C CYS A 423 -23.09 -1.64 -7.11
N GLY A 424 -21.92 -1.53 -7.74
CA GLY A 424 -20.63 -1.52 -7.09
C GLY A 424 -19.55 -1.16 -8.09
N GLU A 425 -18.35 -0.93 -7.59
CA GLU A 425 -17.18 -0.66 -8.42
C GLU A 425 -16.65 -1.94 -9.07
N ASP A 426 -15.84 -1.77 -10.11
CA ASP A 426 -15.07 -2.88 -10.67
C ASP A 426 -13.98 -3.30 -9.68
N ALA A 427 -14.06 -4.52 -9.18
CA ALA A 427 -13.08 -5.03 -8.21
C ALA A 427 -11.79 -5.49 -8.91
N THR A 428 -11.83 -5.68 -10.23
CA THR A 428 -10.71 -6.12 -11.05
C THR A 428 -10.12 -4.93 -11.78
N SER A 429 -8.80 -4.80 -11.69
CA SER A 429 -8.04 -3.74 -12.36
C SER A 429 -7.83 -4.11 -13.83
N ASP A 430 -8.46 -3.39 -14.75
CA ASP A 430 -8.24 -3.55 -16.20
C ASP A 430 -8.34 -2.21 -16.97
N SER A 431 -8.33 -2.28 -18.30
CA SER A 431 -8.35 -1.10 -19.18
C SER A 431 -9.74 -0.62 -19.59
N LEU A 432 -10.79 -1.34 -19.21
CA LEU A 432 -12.18 -0.97 -19.42
C LEU A 432 -12.58 0.07 -18.39
N THR A 433 -13.27 1.10 -18.85
CA THR A 433 -13.73 2.18 -17.97
C THR A 433 -15.25 2.16 -17.86
N CYS A 434 -15.72 2.59 -16.69
CA CYS A 434 -17.10 2.99 -16.50
C CYS A 434 -17.16 4.50 -16.32
N ASP A 435 -17.44 5.24 -17.40
CA ASP A 435 -17.47 6.71 -17.38
C ASP A 435 -18.82 7.23 -16.86
N SER A 436 -19.91 6.51 -17.13
CA SER A 436 -21.24 6.78 -16.55
C SER A 436 -22.16 5.55 -16.65
N PHE A 437 -22.97 5.34 -15.61
CA PHE A 437 -23.93 4.25 -15.50
C PHE A 437 -25.23 4.77 -14.89
N THR A 438 -26.26 4.96 -15.72
CA THR A 438 -27.42 5.79 -15.37
C THR A 438 -28.29 5.28 -14.21
N THR A 439 -28.18 4.01 -13.85
CA THR A 439 -28.94 3.35 -12.79
C THR A 439 -28.19 3.21 -11.46
N CYS A 440 -26.92 3.61 -11.41
CA CYS A 440 -26.11 3.61 -10.19
C CYS A 440 -25.68 5.05 -9.80
N PRO A 441 -25.43 5.32 -8.50
CA PRO A 441 -25.20 6.66 -7.95
C PRO A 441 -23.98 7.40 -8.51
#